data_AF-A0A924BHU8-F1
#
_entry.id   AF-A0A924BHU8-F1
#
_cell.length_a   1.000
_cell.length_b   1.000
_cell.length_c   1.000
_cell.angle_alpha   90.00
_cell.angle_beta   90.00
_cell.angle_gamma   90.00
#
_symmetry.space_group_name_H-M   'P 1'
#
loop_
_entity.id
_entity.type
_entity.pdbx_description
1 polymer ?
#
loop_
_entity_poly.entity_id
_entity_poly.type
_entity_poly.pdbx_seq_one_letter_code
_entity_poly.pdbx_strand_id
1 'polypeptide(L)'
;MSITLTQVLIQQGYLTNEQYHNSYQIQQSQPIELRQPLAQIYLEQGFFGIEHVEYCIRLRQQYISEGVEPEFDKTSYEEQQQQYVPEQQQPTSASSGGGATNCKVCLSECQDGWTICPFCGSNL
;
A
#
# COMPACT_ATOMS: atom_id res chain seq x y z
N MET A 1 -8.44 12.69 2.52
CA MET A 1 -8.01 11.26 2.64
C MET A 1 -6.49 11.19 2.53
N SER A 2 -5.80 10.15 3.03
CA SER A 2 -4.32 10.11 2.97
C SER A 2 -3.81 9.71 1.58
N ILE A 3 -3.14 10.63 0.88
CA ILE A 3 -2.47 10.32 -0.41
C ILE A 3 -1.35 9.29 -0.20
N THR A 4 -1.35 8.23 -1.01
CA THR A 4 -0.32 7.18 -0.94
C THR A 4 0.82 7.44 -1.94
N LEU A 5 2.01 6.93 -1.66
CA LEU A 5 3.16 7.04 -2.57
C LEU A 5 2.85 6.40 -3.93
N THR A 6 2.15 5.26 -3.93
CA THR A 6 1.71 4.56 -5.13
C THR A 6 0.82 5.43 -6.02
N GLN A 7 -0.14 6.17 -5.43
CA GLN A 7 -0.99 7.07 -6.20
C GLN A 7 -0.17 8.17 -6.88
N VAL A 8 0.81 8.75 -6.18
CA VAL A 8 1.70 9.76 -6.76
C VAL A 8 2.54 9.16 -7.88
N LEU A 9 3.06 7.94 -7.72
CA LEU A 9 3.82 7.23 -8.75
C LEU A 9 2.98 6.99 -10.01
N ILE A 10 1.71 6.60 -9.84
CA ILE A 10 0.79 6.42 -10.96
C ILE A 10 0.46 7.74 -11.64
N GLN A 11 0.22 8.79 -10.85
CA GLN A 11 -0.12 10.12 -11.35
C GLN A 11 1.03 10.76 -12.14
N GLN A 12 2.27 10.53 -11.71
CA GLN A 12 3.47 10.98 -12.43
C GLN A 12 3.78 10.12 -13.67
N GLY A 13 3.05 9.02 -13.89
CA GLY A 13 3.25 8.11 -15.01
C GLY A 13 4.44 7.17 -14.86
N TYR A 14 5.05 7.09 -13.68
CA TYR A 14 6.16 6.16 -13.40
C TYR A 14 5.68 4.72 -13.19
N LEU A 15 4.42 4.56 -12.79
CA LEU A 15 3.81 3.27 -12.55
C LEU A 15 2.46 3.23 -13.26
N THR A 16 2.14 2.10 -13.91
CA THR A 16 0.78 1.89 -14.44
C THR A 16 -0.09 1.14 -13.43
N ASN A 17 -1.41 1.24 -13.58
CA ASN A 17 -2.34 0.44 -12.78
C ASN A 17 -2.07 -1.07 -12.93
N GLU A 18 -1.69 -1.54 -14.11
CA GLU A 18 -1.34 -2.94 -14.33
C GLU A 18 -0.10 -3.36 -13.55
N GLN A 19 0.96 -2.54 -13.58
CA GLN A 19 2.20 -2.79 -12.82
C GLN A 19 1.96 -2.77 -11.31
N TYR A 20 1.10 -1.85 -10.85
CA TYR A 20 0.63 -1.81 -9.47
C TYR A 20 -0.03 -3.15 -9.08
N HIS A 21 -1.02 -3.61 -9.85
CA HIS A 21 -1.73 -4.84 -9.55
C HIS A 21 -0.82 -6.07 -9.57
N ASN A 22 0.07 -6.17 -10.56
CA ASN A 22 1.02 -7.27 -10.65
C ASN A 22 1.93 -7.32 -9.42
N SER A 23 2.49 -6.18 -9.02
CA SER A 23 3.35 -6.09 -7.83
C SER A 23 2.60 -6.39 -6.54
N TYR A 24 1.33 -5.97 -6.46
CA TYR A 24 0.47 -6.26 -5.32
C TYR A 24 0.18 -7.75 -5.20
N GLN A 25 -0.05 -8.45 -6.31
CA GLN A 25 -0.19 -9.90 -6.29
C GLN A 25 1.09 -10.60 -5.85
N ILE A 26 2.25 -10.14 -6.32
CA ILE A 26 3.56 -10.64 -5.88
C ILE A 26 3.71 -10.47 -4.37
N GLN A 27 3.42 -9.28 -3.84
CA GLN A 27 3.46 -8.98 -2.41
C GLN A 27 2.54 -9.91 -1.59
N GLN A 28 1.33 -10.16 -2.09
CA GLN A 28 0.35 -11.00 -1.41
C GLN A 28 0.72 -12.48 -1.44
N SER A 29 1.39 -12.93 -2.50
CA SER A 29 1.89 -14.30 -2.61
C SER A 29 3.09 -14.60 -1.68
N GLN A 30 3.74 -13.57 -1.14
CA GLN A 30 4.84 -13.75 -0.20
C GLN A 30 4.32 -14.02 1.22
N PRO A 31 4.97 -14.94 1.97
CA PRO A 31 4.66 -15.14 3.38
C PRO A 31 4.92 -13.86 4.17
N ILE A 32 4.12 -13.62 5.21
CA ILE A 32 4.12 -12.36 5.98
C ILE A 32 5.52 -12.00 6.50
N GLU A 33 6.32 -13.01 6.88
CA GLU A 33 7.69 -12.83 7.39
C GLU A 33 8.67 -12.27 6.35
N LEU A 34 8.39 -12.48 5.06
CA LEU A 34 9.22 -12.03 3.94
C LEU A 34 8.54 -10.94 3.12
N ARG A 35 7.35 -10.48 3.53
CA ARG A 35 6.54 -9.56 2.75
C ARG A 35 7.25 -8.22 2.64
N GLN A 36 7.71 -7.93 1.44
CA GLN A 36 8.43 -6.70 1.14
C GLN A 36 7.47 -5.53 0.91
N PRO A 37 7.88 -4.28 1.14
CA PRO A 37 7.08 -3.12 0.76
C PRO A 37 6.95 -3.04 -0.77
N LEU A 38 5.80 -2.58 -1.27
CA LEU A 38 5.54 -2.46 -2.71
C LEU A 38 6.60 -1.64 -3.45
N ALA A 39 7.13 -0.59 -2.81
CA ALA A 39 8.22 0.21 -3.36
C ALA A 39 9.46 -0.62 -3.70
N GLN A 40 9.79 -1.61 -2.87
CA GLN A 40 10.90 -2.52 -3.12
C GLN A 40 10.60 -3.41 -4.33
N ILE A 41 9.38 -3.96 -4.40
CA ILE A 41 8.95 -4.79 -5.53
C ILE A 41 9.00 -4.00 -6.84
N TYR A 42 8.57 -2.73 -6.86
CA TYR A 42 8.66 -1.89 -8.06
C TYR A 42 10.10 -1.68 -8.55
N LEU A 43 11.04 -1.49 -7.62
CA LEU A 43 12.47 -1.35 -7.93
C LEU A 43 13.06 -2.66 -8.44
N GLU A 44 12.70 -3.80 -7.84
CA GLU A 44 13.16 -5.13 -8.28
C GLU A 44 12.62 -5.49 -9.67
N GLN A 45 11.38 -5.11 -9.98
CA GLN A 45 10.79 -5.25 -11.31
C GLN A 45 11.37 -4.26 -12.34
N GLY A 46 12.13 -3.25 -11.89
CA GLY A 46 12.76 -2.27 -12.76
C GLY A 46 11.79 -1.29 -13.41
N PHE A 47 10.60 -1.08 -12.84
CA PHE A 47 9.61 -0.15 -13.40
C PHE A 47 10.09 1.31 -13.37
N PHE A 48 10.84 1.67 -12.34
CA PHE A 48 11.49 2.97 -12.20
C PHE A 48 12.75 2.85 -11.35
N GLY A 49 13.62 3.85 -11.44
CA GLY A 49 14.80 4.00 -10.56
C GLY A 49 14.48 4.61 -9.19
N ILE A 50 15.40 4.46 -8.22
CA ILE A 50 15.30 5.03 -6.86
C ILE A 50 15.06 6.55 -6.88
N GLU A 51 15.65 7.26 -7.84
CA GLU A 51 15.47 8.70 -8.03
C GLU A 51 13.99 9.12 -8.18
N HIS A 52 13.16 8.29 -8.83
CA HIS A 52 11.73 8.55 -8.99
C HIS A 52 10.97 8.36 -7.68
N VAL A 53 11.40 7.39 -6.86
CA VAL A 53 10.84 7.18 -5.52
C VAL A 53 11.10 8.40 -4.63
N GLU A 54 12.35 8.88 -4.61
CA GLU A 54 12.73 10.04 -3.82
C GLU A 54 12.01 11.32 -4.28
N TYR A 55 11.81 11.48 -5.58
CA TYR A 55 11.00 12.57 -6.13
C TYR A 55 9.55 12.47 -5.67
N CYS A 56 8.91 11.31 -5.84
CA CYS A 56 7.50 11.11 -5.46
C CYS A 56 7.28 11.18 -3.95
N ILE A 57 8.25 10.80 -3.11
CA ILE A 57 8.19 11.00 -1.66
C ILE A 57 8.15 12.49 -1.31
N ARG A 58 9.02 13.30 -1.92
CA ARG A 58 9.05 14.75 -1.71
C ARG A 58 7.76 15.40 -2.19
N LEU A 59 7.29 15.02 -3.38
CA LEU A 59 6.05 15.54 -3.95
C LEU A 59 4.83 15.16 -3.08
N ARG A 60 4.79 13.93 -2.57
CA ARG A 60 3.76 13.49 -1.61
C ARG A 60 3.79 14.32 -0.33
N GLN A 61 4.97 14.56 0.25
CA GLN A 61 5.09 15.40 1.44
C GLN A 61 4.61 16.83 1.17
N GLN A 62 4.88 17.35 -0.02
CA GLN A 62 4.40 18.65 -0.44
C GLN A 62 2.86 18.67 -0.52
N TYR A 63 2.21 17.69 -1.14
CA TYR A 63 0.74 17.59 -1.17
C TYR A 63 0.13 17.51 0.23
N ILE A 64 0.74 16.74 1.14
CA ILE A 64 0.30 16.66 2.54
C ILE A 64 0.45 18.01 3.24
N SER A 65 1.56 18.71 3.01
CA SER A 65 1.84 20.01 3.64
C SER A 65 0.96 21.14 3.12
N GLU A 66 0.63 21.15 1.83
CA GLU A 66 -0.20 22.18 1.21
C GLU A 66 -1.71 21.89 1.37
N GLY A 67 -2.08 20.70 1.87
CA GLY A 67 -3.48 20.28 1.97
C GLY A 67 -4.16 20.14 0.60
N VAL A 68 -3.37 20.13 -0.47
CA VAL A 68 -3.85 19.99 -1.85
C VAL A 68 -4.09 18.51 -2.11
N GLU A 69 -5.36 18.12 -2.15
CA GLU A 69 -5.73 16.82 -2.67
C GLU A 69 -5.45 16.84 -4.18
N PRO A 70 -4.67 15.88 -4.72
CA PRO A 70 -4.52 15.80 -6.17
C PRO A 70 -5.92 15.60 -6.78
N GLU A 71 -6.20 16.32 -7.88
CA GLU A 71 -7.41 16.12 -8.67
C GLU A 71 -7.36 14.72 -9.31
N PHE A 72 -7.70 13.72 -8.51
CA PHE A 72 -7.87 12.34 -8.93
C PHE A 72 -9.30 12.25 -9.45
N ASP A 73 -9.45 12.11 -10.77
CA ASP A 73 -10.76 11.83 -11.37
C ASP A 73 -11.26 10.47 -10.85
N LYS A 74 -12.10 10.52 -9.80
CA LYS A 74 -12.60 9.35 -9.06
C LYS A 74 -13.37 8.38 -9.95
N THR A 75 -13.88 8.88 -11.08
CA THR A 75 -14.70 8.12 -12.03
C THR A 75 -13.95 6.94 -12.66
N SER A 76 -12.62 6.98 -12.79
CA SER A 76 -11.85 5.85 -13.35
C SER A 76 -11.52 4.73 -12.36
N TYR A 77 -11.60 4.95 -11.05
CA TYR A 77 -11.14 3.98 -10.04
C TYR A 77 -12.26 3.18 -9.38
N GLU A 78 -13.47 3.72 -9.24
CA GLU A 78 -14.59 3.02 -8.58
C GLU A 78 -15.26 1.97 -9.50
N GLU A 79 -15.24 2.15 -10.83
CA GLU A 79 -15.80 1.16 -11.77
C GLU A 79 -14.93 -0.11 -11.92
N GLN A 80 -13.62 -0.05 -11.66
CA GLN A 80 -12.74 -1.24 -11.79
C GLN A 80 -12.66 -2.09 -10.52
N GLN A 81 -13.05 -1.58 -9.34
CA GLN A 81 -13.06 -2.35 -8.10
C GLN A 81 -14.23 -3.35 -8.00
N GLN A 82 -15.31 -3.18 -8.77
CA GLN A 82 -16.52 -4.00 -8.65
C GLN A 82 -16.49 -5.34 -9.42
N GLN A 83 -15.49 -5.61 -10.26
CA GLN A 83 -15.46 -6.84 -11.07
C GLN A 83 -14.57 -7.97 -10.50
N TYR A 84 -13.85 -7.76 -9.39
CA TYR A 84 -13.02 -8.81 -8.79
C TYR A 84 -13.70 -9.46 -7.58
N VAL A 85 -14.40 -10.58 -7.84
CA VAL A 85 -14.88 -11.51 -6.81
C VAL A 85 -13.66 -12.25 -6.25
N PRO A 86 -13.34 -12.15 -4.94
CA PRO A 86 -12.32 -12.98 -4.32
C PRO A 86 -12.80 -14.43 -4.33
N GLU A 87 -12.09 -15.31 -5.04
CA GLU A 87 -12.30 -16.75 -4.91
C GLU A 87 -11.93 -17.15 -3.47
N GLN A 88 -12.94 -17.61 -2.74
CA GLN A 88 -12.92 -17.85 -1.31
C GLN A 88 -11.86 -18.90 -0.93
N GLN A 89 -10.83 -18.49 -0.20
CA GLN A 89 -10.00 -19.42 0.55
C GLN A 89 -10.76 -19.84 1.83
N GLN A 90 -11.06 -21.13 1.85
CA GLN A 90 -11.80 -21.88 2.85
C GLN A 90 -11.21 -21.71 4.27
N PRO A 91 -12.04 -21.53 5.32
CA PRO A 91 -11.56 -21.32 6.68
C PRO A 91 -11.17 -22.65 7.32
N THR A 92 -9.87 -22.90 7.53
CA THR A 92 -9.43 -23.89 8.51
C THR A 92 -9.39 -23.22 9.88
N SER A 93 -10.34 -23.66 10.72
CA SER A 93 -10.53 -23.19 12.08
C SER A 93 -9.36 -23.56 12.98
N ALA A 94 -8.89 -22.62 13.80
CA ALA A 94 -8.50 -22.87 15.20
C ALA A 94 -8.25 -21.54 15.96
N SER A 95 -9.23 -21.20 16.79
CA SER A 95 -9.08 -20.77 18.19
C SER A 95 -8.19 -19.58 18.58
N SER A 96 -8.90 -18.55 19.05
CA SER A 96 -8.74 -17.94 20.39
C SER A 96 -7.73 -16.80 20.60
N GLY A 97 -8.26 -15.57 20.63
CA GLY A 97 -8.04 -14.62 21.74
C GLY A 97 -6.86 -13.65 21.70
N GLY A 98 -7.17 -12.35 21.57
CA GLY A 98 -6.32 -11.20 21.95
C GLY A 98 -5.55 -10.56 20.79
N GLY A 99 -5.45 -9.25 20.61
CA GLY A 99 -6.13 -8.05 21.08
C GLY A 99 -5.67 -6.96 20.10
N ALA A 100 -6.56 -6.27 19.39
CA ALA A 100 -6.12 -5.29 18.39
C ALA A 100 -5.29 -4.17 19.06
N THR A 101 -4.09 -3.89 18.56
CA THR A 101 -3.22 -2.80 19.07
C THR A 101 -3.21 -1.66 18.06
N ASN A 102 -3.38 -0.42 18.50
CA ASN A 102 -3.34 0.74 17.59
C ASN A 102 -1.91 1.27 17.49
N CYS A 103 -1.46 1.56 16.27
CA CYS A 103 -0.16 2.19 16.07
C CYS A 103 -0.11 3.58 16.70
N LYS A 104 0.85 3.85 17.59
CA LYS A 104 0.97 5.16 18.25
C LYS A 104 1.33 6.32 17.32
N VAL A 105 1.80 6.03 16.10
CA VAL A 105 2.25 7.04 15.13
C VAL A 105 1.14 7.40 14.15
N CYS A 106 0.49 6.41 13.54
CA CYS A 106 -0.56 6.65 12.54
C CYS A 106 -1.98 6.31 13.03
N LEU A 107 -2.12 5.83 14.26
CA LEU A 107 -3.38 5.44 14.92
C LEU A 107 -4.17 4.33 14.21
N SER A 108 -3.60 3.74 13.16
CA SER A 108 -4.19 2.63 12.45
C SER A 108 -4.30 1.39 13.34
N GLU A 109 -5.43 0.69 13.22
CA GLU A 109 -5.66 -0.58 13.88
C GLU A 109 -4.70 -1.64 13.31
N CYS A 110 -3.90 -2.24 14.18
CA CYS A 110 -2.91 -3.25 13.86
C CYS A 110 -3.26 -4.54 14.60
N GLN A 111 -2.98 -5.68 13.95
CA GLN A 111 -3.23 -6.98 14.57
C GLN A 111 -2.19 -7.29 15.65
N ASP A 112 -2.61 -8.05 16.66
CA ASP A 112 -1.73 -8.51 17.73
C ASP A 112 -0.63 -9.40 17.16
N GLY A 113 0.61 -9.21 17.62
CA GLY A 113 1.81 -9.89 17.10
C GLY A 113 2.54 -9.14 15.98
N TRP A 114 2.01 -8.02 15.49
CA TRP A 114 2.79 -7.13 14.62
C TRP A 114 3.77 -6.31 15.45
N THR A 115 5.06 -6.37 15.11
CA THR A 115 6.12 -5.52 15.71
C THR A 115 6.27 -4.18 15.00
N ILE A 116 5.88 -4.13 13.72
CA ILE A 116 5.99 -2.93 12.88
C ILE A 116 4.65 -2.64 12.22
N CYS A 117 4.23 -1.38 12.30
CA CYS A 117 3.02 -0.90 11.66
C CYS A 117 3.16 -0.93 10.14
N PRO A 118 2.25 -1.59 9.39
CA PRO A 118 2.35 -1.65 7.93
C PRO A 118 1.96 -0.34 7.25
N PHE A 119 1.33 0.58 7.98
CA PHE A 119 0.87 1.86 7.44
C PHE A 119 1.94 2.95 7.52
N CYS A 120 2.84 2.89 8.52
CA CYS A 120 3.85 3.92 8.74
C CYS A 120 5.27 3.39 9.00
N GLY A 121 5.46 2.07 9.08
CA GLY A 121 6.78 1.46 9.34
C GLY A 121 7.33 1.71 10.74
N SER A 122 6.53 2.27 11.65
CA SER A 122 6.93 2.52 13.04
C SER A 122 6.70 1.28 13.91
N ASN A 123 7.49 1.11 14.97
CA ASN A 123 7.23 0.05 15.96
C ASN A 123 5.87 0.28 16.64
N LEU A 124 5.13 -0.82 16.85
CA LEU A 124 3.80 -0.82 17.47
C LEU A 124 3.86 -0.75 19.00
#